data_AF-A0A9P4UGI3-F1
#
_entry.id   AF-A0A9P4UGI3-F1
#
_cell.length_a   1.000
_cell.length_b   1.000
_cell.length_c   1.000
_cell.angle_alpha   90.00
_cell.angle_beta   90.00
_cell.angle_gamma   90.00
#
_symmetry.space_group_name_H-M   'P 1'
#
loop_
_entity.id
_entity.type
_entity.pdbx_description
1 polymer ?
#
loop_
_entity_poly.entity_id
_entity_poly.type
_entity_poly.pdbx_seq_one_letter_code
_entity_poly.pdbx_strand_id
1 'polypeptide(L)'
;MSQESQHPPASANNEDHTQEPLPRSPLITEPISNHSVSTMLSAVRTAIENGADVNALDTEPNRAYNEGRPLDACLTAHHMPSGKSIIENLPVIELLLEHGADPRLWSESTTILGMPIVQAITSAKDERITGEAKAFWKRLLKLFEEAIERLDAKKRETAGAEERGEDGE
;
A
#
# COMPACT_ATOMS: atom_id res chain seq x y z
N MET A 1 66.65 24.67 11.77
CA MET A 1 65.96 23.38 11.61
C MET A 1 64.48 23.69 11.41
N SER A 2 64.07 23.84 10.15
CA SER A 2 62.68 24.12 9.77
C SER A 2 61.95 22.79 9.64
N GLN A 3 60.80 22.64 10.29
CA GLN A 3 59.85 21.58 9.98
C GLN A 3 58.61 22.21 9.36
N GLU A 4 58.53 22.07 8.04
CA GLU A 4 57.39 22.42 7.22
C GLU A 4 56.44 21.22 7.26
N SER A 5 55.30 21.35 7.95
CA SER A 5 54.25 20.35 7.94
C SER A 5 53.26 20.68 6.83
N GLN A 6 53.28 19.88 5.77
CA GLN A 6 52.31 19.91 4.68
C GLN A 6 51.03 19.19 5.12
N HIS A 7 49.91 19.90 5.17
CA HIS A 7 48.57 19.31 5.24
C HIS A 7 48.11 18.93 3.82
N PRO A 8 47.45 17.77 3.62
CA PRO A 8 46.80 17.46 2.35
C PRO A 8 45.48 18.23 2.20
N PRO A 9 45.05 18.57 0.97
CA PRO A 9 43.76 19.20 0.73
C PRO A 9 42.62 18.21 1.01
N ALA A 10 41.60 18.68 1.73
CA ALA A 10 40.35 17.97 1.91
C ALA A 10 39.65 17.81 0.56
N SER A 11 39.49 16.57 0.10
CA SER A 11 38.67 16.24 -1.06
C SER A 11 37.22 16.62 -0.77
N ALA A 12 36.76 17.68 -1.43
CA ALA A 12 35.36 18.03 -1.52
C ALA A 12 34.69 17.13 -2.57
N ASN A 13 34.10 16.03 -2.13
CA ASN A 13 33.09 15.29 -2.89
C ASN A 13 31.86 15.11 -1.98
N ASN A 14 31.11 16.19 -1.77
CA ASN A 14 29.70 16.07 -1.40
C ASN A 14 28.92 16.22 -2.72
N GLU A 15 28.71 15.10 -3.40
CA GLU A 15 27.69 15.00 -4.42
C GLU A 15 26.34 15.14 -3.69
N ASP A 16 25.85 16.38 -3.66
CA ASP A 16 24.52 16.73 -3.20
C ASP A 16 23.51 16.16 -4.21
N HIS A 17 23.20 14.87 -4.07
CA HIS A 17 22.07 14.25 -4.72
C HIS A 17 20.79 14.73 -4.03
N THR A 18 20.40 15.97 -4.33
CA THR A 18 19.02 16.42 -4.22
C THR A 18 18.20 15.66 -5.27
N GLN A 19 17.92 14.38 -5.01
CA GLN A 19 16.87 13.66 -5.73
C GLN A 19 15.58 14.44 -5.46
N GLU A 20 15.00 15.02 -6.50
CA GLU A 20 13.67 15.60 -6.41
C GLU A 20 12.74 14.52 -5.85
N PRO A 21 11.94 14.82 -4.81
CA PRO A 21 11.06 13.85 -4.21
C PRO A 21 10.10 13.35 -5.29
N LEU A 22 10.15 12.04 -5.57
CA LEU A 22 9.22 11.43 -6.51
C LEU A 22 7.79 11.70 -6.04
N PRO A 23 6.88 12.13 -6.94
CA PRO A 23 5.50 12.37 -6.57
C PRO A 23 4.92 11.07 -6.01
N ARG A 24 4.42 11.14 -4.77
CA ARG A 24 3.79 9.99 -4.10
C ARG A 24 2.55 9.55 -4.88
N SER A 25 2.22 8.26 -4.79
CA SER A 25 1.05 7.71 -5.46
C SER A 25 -0.22 8.49 -5.10
N PRO A 26 -1.05 8.88 -6.08
CA PRO A 26 -2.30 9.59 -5.81
C PRO A 26 -3.30 8.73 -5.03
N LEU A 27 -3.04 7.43 -4.90
CA LEU A 27 -3.83 6.51 -4.07
C LEU A 27 -3.45 6.52 -2.58
N ILE A 28 -2.37 7.20 -2.19
CA ILE A 28 -1.81 7.15 -0.84
C ILE A 28 -1.96 8.50 -0.10
N THR A 29 -1.77 9.63 -0.79
CA THR A 29 -1.64 10.94 -0.14
C THR A 29 -2.96 11.61 0.26
N GLU A 30 -3.93 11.68 -0.65
CA GLU A 30 -5.22 12.36 -0.42
C GLU A 30 -6.42 11.42 -0.21
N PRO A 31 -6.56 10.26 -0.87
CA PRO A 31 -7.78 9.48 -0.75
C PRO A 31 -7.94 8.71 0.57
N ILE A 32 -6.91 8.68 1.42
CA ILE A 32 -6.90 7.88 2.66
C ILE A 32 -6.75 8.81 3.90
N SER A 33 -6.58 10.11 3.69
CA SER A 33 -6.42 11.09 4.77
C SER A 33 -7.71 11.88 5.01
N ASN A 34 -8.15 12.00 6.27
CA ASN A 34 -9.12 12.95 6.86
C ASN A 34 -10.42 13.37 6.13
N HIS A 35 -10.78 12.83 4.98
CA HIS A 35 -11.97 13.20 4.23
C HIS A 35 -13.18 12.32 4.55
N SER A 36 -14.36 12.72 4.10
CA SER A 36 -15.53 11.85 4.14
C SER A 36 -15.30 10.60 3.28
N VAL A 37 -15.92 9.47 3.62
CA VAL A 37 -15.85 8.24 2.81
C VAL A 37 -16.21 8.51 1.34
N SER A 38 -17.20 9.37 1.08
CA SER A 38 -17.58 9.75 -0.29
C SER A 38 -16.45 10.47 -1.04
N THR A 39 -15.72 11.36 -0.38
CA THR A 39 -14.59 12.08 -0.96
C THR A 39 -13.43 11.13 -1.23
N MET A 40 -13.12 10.24 -0.27
CA MET A 40 -12.10 9.21 -0.41
C MET A 40 -12.37 8.32 -1.62
N LEU A 41 -13.60 7.80 -1.73
CA LEU A 41 -14.02 6.97 -2.87
C LEU A 41 -13.91 7.72 -4.20
N SER A 42 -14.36 8.98 -4.25
CA SER A 42 -14.27 9.78 -5.48
C SER A 42 -12.81 9.97 -5.92
N ALA A 43 -11.91 10.24 -4.98
CA ALA A 43 -10.50 10.43 -5.25
C ALA A 43 -9.83 9.12 -5.70
N VAL A 44 -10.08 7.99 -5.02
CA VAL A 44 -9.58 6.67 -5.43
C VAL A 44 -10.05 6.30 -6.83
N ARG A 45 -11.35 6.47 -7.13
CA ARG A 45 -11.89 6.18 -8.47
C ARG A 45 -11.18 7.01 -9.54
N THR A 46 -11.07 8.32 -9.31
CA THR A 46 -10.40 9.23 -10.25
C THR A 46 -8.94 8.82 -10.46
N ALA A 47 -8.22 8.44 -9.41
CA ALA A 47 -6.84 7.98 -9.52
C ALA A 47 -6.71 6.69 -10.35
N ILE A 48 -7.56 5.70 -10.08
CA ILE A 48 -7.58 4.42 -10.82
C ILE A 48 -7.96 4.65 -12.30
N GLU A 49 -8.96 5.49 -12.56
CA GLU A 49 -9.38 5.87 -13.93
C GLU A 49 -8.25 6.55 -14.73
N ASN A 50 -7.37 7.27 -14.04
CA ASN A 50 -6.16 7.87 -14.62
C ASN A 50 -4.97 6.90 -14.71
N GLY A 51 -5.17 5.60 -14.42
CA GLY A 51 -4.15 4.56 -14.56
C GLY A 51 -3.25 4.37 -13.35
N ALA A 52 -3.64 4.86 -12.16
CA ALA A 52 -2.88 4.58 -10.94
C ALA A 52 -2.89 3.07 -10.63
N ASP A 53 -1.70 2.53 -10.34
CA ASP A 53 -1.56 1.13 -9.93
C ASP A 53 -1.91 0.96 -8.44
N VAL A 54 -2.95 0.14 -8.18
CA VAL A 54 -3.45 -0.19 -6.84
C VAL A 54 -2.46 -0.99 -5.99
N ASN A 55 -1.41 -1.55 -6.59
CA ASN A 55 -0.34 -2.29 -5.92
C ASN A 55 0.99 -1.52 -5.87
N ALA A 56 1.04 -0.29 -6.38
CA ALA A 56 2.24 0.53 -6.34
C ALA A 56 2.66 0.80 -4.89
N LEU A 57 3.96 0.68 -4.63
CA LEU A 57 4.55 1.05 -3.34
C LEU A 57 4.60 2.57 -3.18
N ASP A 58 4.43 3.04 -1.96
CA ASP A 58 4.75 4.41 -1.56
C ASP A 58 6.24 4.68 -1.78
N THR A 59 6.52 5.80 -2.44
CA THR A 59 7.87 6.25 -2.77
C THR A 59 8.48 7.12 -1.68
N GLU A 60 7.77 7.37 -0.58
CA GLU A 60 8.27 8.14 0.56
C GLU A 60 9.55 7.51 1.14
N PRO A 61 10.72 8.17 1.01
CA PRO A 61 12.00 7.61 1.46
C PRO A 61 12.08 7.52 2.99
N ASN A 62 11.37 8.39 3.71
CA ASN A 62 11.32 8.31 5.15
C ASN A 62 10.36 7.20 5.58
N ARG A 63 10.93 6.09 6.06
CA ARG A 63 10.18 4.92 6.52
C ARG A 63 9.09 5.25 7.57
N ALA A 64 9.26 6.31 8.36
CA ALA A 64 8.26 6.73 9.35
C ALA A 64 6.98 7.34 8.73
N TYR A 65 7.03 7.76 7.46
CA TYR A 65 5.91 8.33 6.71
C TYR A 65 5.50 7.48 5.50
N ASN A 66 6.19 6.34 5.31
CA ASN A 66 5.89 5.41 4.24
C ASN A 66 4.67 4.55 4.63
N GLU A 67 3.61 4.67 3.84
CA GLU A 67 2.34 3.99 4.09
C GLU A 67 2.26 2.60 3.46
N GLY A 68 3.30 2.14 2.75
CA GLY A 68 3.27 0.90 2.00
C GLY A 68 2.47 1.04 0.70
N ARG A 69 1.54 0.11 0.44
CA ARG A 69 0.62 0.17 -0.71
C ARG A 69 -0.68 0.88 -0.33
N PRO A 70 -1.51 1.26 -1.31
CA PRO A 70 -2.85 1.79 -1.05
C PRO A 70 -3.68 0.94 -0.07
N LEU A 71 -3.59 -0.39 -0.18
CA LEU A 71 -4.27 -1.29 0.75
C LEU A 71 -3.67 -1.25 2.17
N ASP A 72 -2.35 -1.13 2.29
CA ASP A 72 -1.66 -1.01 3.58
C ASP A 72 -2.13 0.27 4.30
N ALA A 73 -2.10 1.40 3.60
CA ALA A 73 -2.54 2.70 4.10
C ALA A 73 -3.97 2.67 4.69
N CYS A 74 -4.89 1.89 4.11
CA CYS A 74 -6.27 1.77 4.60
C CYS A 74 -6.39 1.04 5.96
N LEU A 75 -5.38 0.26 6.35
CA LEU A 75 -5.37 -0.56 7.56
C LEU A 75 -4.59 0.08 8.71
N THR A 76 -3.97 1.25 8.49
CA THR A 76 -3.20 1.96 9.51
C THR A 76 -4.08 2.97 10.26
N ALA A 77 -3.97 2.99 11.59
CA ALA A 77 -4.67 3.99 12.43
C ALA A 77 -3.77 5.20 12.76
N HIS A 78 -2.45 5.05 12.60
CA HIS A 78 -1.46 6.02 13.10
C HIS A 78 -1.40 7.32 12.30
N HIS A 79 -1.85 7.31 11.04
CA HIS A 79 -1.86 8.48 10.16
C HIS A 79 -3.25 9.06 9.93
N MET A 80 -4.23 8.68 10.76
CA MET A 80 -5.54 9.32 10.82
C MET A 80 -5.61 10.29 12.01
N PRO A 81 -5.30 11.59 11.83
CA PRO A 81 -5.67 12.59 12.81
C PRO A 81 -7.18 12.51 13.10
N SER A 82 -7.60 12.91 14.30
CA SER A 82 -9.02 13.04 14.67
C SER A 82 -9.79 11.75 15.01
N GLY A 83 -9.11 10.61 15.22
CA GLY A 83 -9.73 9.44 15.86
C GLY A 83 -10.74 8.68 14.98
N LYS A 84 -10.61 8.78 13.66
CA LYS A 84 -11.39 7.95 12.73
C LYS A 84 -11.04 6.48 12.87
N SER A 85 -12.05 5.64 12.71
CA SER A 85 -11.89 4.20 12.80
C SER A 85 -11.43 3.63 11.46
N ILE A 86 -10.50 2.67 11.47
CA ILE A 86 -10.13 1.89 10.27
C ILE A 86 -11.35 1.21 9.62
N ILE A 87 -12.43 1.02 10.39
CA ILE A 87 -13.69 0.45 9.92
C ILE A 87 -14.34 1.34 8.85
N GLU A 88 -14.15 2.67 8.94
CA GLU A 88 -14.68 3.63 7.97
C GLU A 88 -14.03 3.50 6.58
N ASN A 89 -12.83 2.91 6.51
CA ASN A 89 -12.11 2.69 5.25
C ASN A 89 -12.65 1.46 4.49
N LEU A 90 -13.58 0.69 5.06
CA LEU A 90 -14.08 -0.54 4.43
C LEU A 90 -14.54 -0.34 2.97
N PRO A 91 -15.29 0.71 2.59
CA PRO A 91 -15.68 0.90 1.20
C PRO A 91 -14.51 1.20 0.26
N VAL A 92 -13.46 1.87 0.77
CA VAL A 92 -12.24 2.13 0.00
C VAL A 92 -11.46 0.84 -0.20
N ILE A 93 -11.38 0.00 0.83
CA ILE A 93 -10.76 -1.33 0.73
C ILE A 93 -11.48 -2.19 -0.29
N GLU A 94 -12.83 -2.26 -0.24
CA GLU A 94 -13.63 -2.99 -1.22
C GLU A 94 -13.32 -2.51 -2.65
N LEU A 95 -13.28 -1.19 -2.88
CA LEU A 95 -12.92 -0.61 -4.17
C LEU A 95 -11.51 -1.01 -4.64
N LEU A 96 -10.50 -0.93 -3.77
CA LEU A 96 -9.13 -1.32 -4.12
C LEU A 96 -9.05 -2.81 -4.51
N LEU A 97 -9.73 -3.68 -3.77
CA LEU A 97 -9.79 -5.12 -4.05
C LEU A 97 -10.54 -5.44 -5.35
N GLU A 98 -11.61 -4.69 -5.67
CA GLU A 98 -12.32 -4.78 -6.95
C GLU A 98 -11.40 -4.48 -8.13
N HIS A 99 -10.47 -3.54 -7.96
CA HIS A 99 -9.49 -3.14 -8.97
C HIS A 99 -8.17 -3.94 -8.93
N GLY A 100 -8.08 -4.98 -8.11
CA GLY A 100 -6.97 -5.93 -8.13
C GLY A 100 -5.84 -5.64 -7.14
N ALA A 101 -6.11 -4.90 -6.06
CA ALA A 101 -5.18 -4.85 -4.93
C ALA A 101 -4.99 -6.27 -4.36
N ASP A 102 -3.73 -6.69 -4.22
CA ASP A 102 -3.39 -8.04 -3.77
C ASP A 102 -3.02 -8.04 -2.28
N PRO A 103 -3.86 -8.62 -1.39
CA PRO A 103 -3.64 -8.63 0.05
C PRO A 103 -2.51 -9.58 0.50
N ARG A 104 -1.88 -10.31 -0.43
CA ARG A 104 -0.72 -11.19 -0.18
C ARG A 104 0.61 -10.47 -0.36
N LEU A 105 0.62 -9.24 -0.87
CA LEU A 105 1.86 -8.50 -1.03
C LEU A 105 2.41 -8.09 0.34
N TRP A 106 3.73 -8.19 0.48
CA TRP A 106 4.41 -7.84 1.72
C TRP A 106 4.37 -6.32 1.92
N SER A 107 3.83 -5.87 3.06
CA SER A 107 3.79 -4.45 3.41
C SER A 107 5.18 -3.93 3.73
N GLU A 108 5.51 -2.77 3.16
CA GLU A 108 6.68 -1.97 3.54
C GLU A 108 6.34 -0.90 4.60
N SER A 109 5.05 -0.76 4.97
CA SER A 109 4.62 0.12 6.04
C SER A 109 5.22 -0.30 7.38
N THR A 110 5.64 0.67 8.18
CA THR A 110 6.14 0.41 9.54
C THR A 110 5.07 -0.08 10.50
N THR A 111 3.79 0.10 10.16
CA THR A 111 2.66 -0.20 11.04
C THR A 111 2.05 -1.59 10.77
N ILE A 112 2.25 -2.13 9.57
CA ILE A 112 1.75 -3.44 9.18
C ILE A 112 2.94 -4.38 9.07
N LEU A 113 3.03 -5.31 10.02
CA LEU A 113 4.06 -6.33 10.04
C LEU A 113 3.65 -7.50 9.14
N GLY A 114 4.16 -7.52 7.92
CA GLY A 114 4.00 -8.62 6.97
C GLY A 114 2.93 -8.36 5.92
N MET A 115 2.07 -9.35 5.65
CA MET A 115 1.05 -9.25 4.60
C MET A 115 -0.31 -8.80 5.19
N PRO A 116 -1.08 -7.94 4.51
CA PRO A 116 -2.43 -7.56 4.93
C PRO A 116 -3.33 -8.75 5.28
N ILE A 117 -3.29 -9.83 4.49
CA ILE A 117 -4.05 -11.06 4.79
C ILE A 117 -3.66 -11.70 6.13
N VAL A 118 -2.39 -11.70 6.49
CA VAL A 118 -1.93 -12.26 7.78
C VAL A 118 -2.42 -11.40 8.94
N GLN A 119 -2.42 -10.08 8.78
CA GLN A 119 -3.00 -9.17 9.78
C GLN A 119 -4.51 -9.42 9.95
N ALA A 120 -5.25 -9.61 8.86
CA ALA A 120 -6.67 -9.92 8.92
C ALA A 120 -6.92 -11.28 9.60
N ILE A 121 -6.15 -12.33 9.27
CA ILE A 121 -6.25 -13.66 9.90
C ILE A 121 -6.00 -13.57 11.41
N THR A 122 -4.91 -12.92 11.81
CA THR A 122 -4.52 -12.80 13.22
C THR A 122 -5.57 -12.02 14.01
N SER A 123 -6.00 -10.87 13.50
CA SER A 123 -7.02 -10.03 14.15
C SER A 123 -8.40 -10.69 14.20
N ALA A 124 -8.80 -11.41 13.14
CA ALA A 124 -10.06 -12.15 13.13
C ALA A 124 -10.08 -13.31 14.16
N LYS A 125 -8.93 -13.89 14.49
CA LYS A 125 -8.77 -14.96 15.48
C LYS A 125 -8.45 -14.47 16.90
N ASP A 126 -8.07 -13.20 17.06
CA ASP A 126 -7.75 -12.64 18.37
C ASP A 126 -9.03 -12.44 19.20
N GLU A 127 -9.18 -13.20 20.28
CA GLU A 127 -10.36 -13.14 21.17
C GLU A 127 -10.38 -11.90 22.06
N ARG A 128 -9.29 -11.13 22.11
CA ARG A 128 -9.26 -9.82 22.78
C ARG A 128 -10.00 -8.75 21.96
N ILE A 129 -10.09 -8.94 20.64
CA ILE A 129 -10.85 -8.07 19.75
C ILE A 129 -12.32 -8.48 19.80
N THR A 130 -13.22 -7.55 20.11
CA THR A 130 -14.65 -7.81 20.30
C THR A 130 -15.51 -6.81 19.54
N GLY A 131 -16.83 -7.04 19.54
CA GLY A 131 -17.82 -6.11 18.99
C GLY A 131 -17.61 -5.81 17.50
N GLU A 132 -17.73 -4.52 17.15
CA GLU A 132 -17.66 -4.04 15.78
C GLU A 132 -16.31 -4.29 15.12
N ALA A 133 -15.20 -4.12 15.86
CA ALA A 133 -13.86 -4.38 15.36
C ALA A 133 -13.68 -5.86 14.97
N LYS A 134 -14.21 -6.81 15.77
CA LYS A 134 -14.15 -8.24 15.44
C LYS A 134 -14.97 -8.55 14.19
N ALA A 135 -16.15 -7.92 14.04
CA ALA A 135 -16.98 -8.07 12.84
C ALA A 135 -16.28 -7.52 11.60
N PHE A 136 -15.63 -6.36 11.72
CA PHE A 136 -14.81 -5.76 10.66
C PHE A 136 -13.69 -6.70 10.21
N TRP A 137 -12.85 -7.18 11.12
CA TRP A 137 -11.73 -8.05 10.75
C TRP A 137 -12.17 -9.37 10.12
N LYS A 138 -13.28 -9.96 10.59
CA LYS A 138 -13.88 -11.15 9.96
C LYS A 138 -14.38 -10.87 8.54
N ARG A 139 -15.02 -9.72 8.33
CA ARG A 139 -15.49 -9.31 7.00
C ARG A 139 -14.31 -9.03 6.08
N LEU A 140 -13.30 -8.32 6.56
CA LEU A 140 -12.10 -7.99 5.81
C LEU A 140 -11.36 -9.25 5.37
N LEU A 141 -11.20 -10.24 6.26
CA LEU A 141 -10.59 -11.53 5.93
C LEU A 141 -11.32 -12.20 4.76
N LYS A 142 -12.65 -12.26 4.82
CA LYS A 142 -13.46 -12.83 3.74
C LYS A 142 -13.27 -12.09 2.41
N LEU A 143 -13.27 -10.75 2.44
CA LEU A 143 -13.03 -9.94 1.25
C LEU A 143 -11.64 -10.21 0.63
N PHE A 144 -10.62 -10.41 1.45
CA PHE A 144 -9.29 -10.76 0.98
C PHE A 144 -9.24 -12.16 0.35
N GLU A 145 -9.88 -13.15 0.96
CA GLU A 145 -9.98 -14.51 0.40
C GLU A 145 -10.67 -14.46 -0.98
N GLU A 146 -11.79 -13.76 -1.10
CA GLU A 146 -12.50 -13.58 -2.37
C GLU A 146 -11.65 -12.83 -3.42
N ALA A 147 -10.90 -11.80 -3.01
CA ALA A 147 -10.02 -11.07 -3.92
C ALA A 147 -8.87 -11.94 -4.44
N ILE A 148 -8.28 -12.77 -3.59
CA ILE A 148 -7.24 -13.73 -3.97
C ILE A 148 -7.78 -14.72 -5.00
N GLU A 149 -8.97 -15.28 -4.77
CA GLU A 149 -9.60 -16.19 -5.73
C GLU A 149 -9.82 -15.53 -7.10
N ARG A 150 -10.28 -14.27 -7.12
CA ARG A 150 -10.45 -13.49 -8.36
C ARG A 150 -9.12 -13.28 -9.09
N LEU A 151 -8.06 -12.91 -8.37
CA LEU A 151 -6.72 -12.71 -8.94
C LEU A 151 -6.17 -13.99 -9.53
N ASP A 152 -6.31 -15.11 -8.82
CA ASP A 152 -5.82 -16.42 -9.27
C ASP A 152 -6.63 -16.92 -10.49
N ALA A 153 -7.95 -16.68 -10.52
CA ALA A 153 -8.78 -16.97 -11.68
C ALA A 153 -8.33 -16.17 -12.92
N LYS A 154 -8.16 -14.85 -12.78
CA LYS A 154 -7.69 -13.98 -13.86
C LYS A 154 -6.32 -14.41 -14.40
N LYS A 155 -5.39 -14.77 -13.52
CA LYS A 155 -4.06 -15.27 -13.93
C LYS A 155 -4.14 -16.55 -14.76
N ARG A 156 -5.03 -17.49 -14.41
CA ARG A 156 -5.26 -18.71 -15.20
C ARG A 156 -5.88 -18.42 -16.56
N GLU A 157 -6.79 -17.46 -16.65
CA GLU A 157 -7.40 -17.03 -17.91
C GLU A 157 -6.37 -16.41 -18.85
N THR A 158 -5.49 -15.53 -18.35
CA THR A 158 -4.43 -14.92 -19.15
C THR A 158 -3.43 -15.96 -19.66
N ALA A 159 -2.97 -16.87 -18.79
CA ALA A 159 -2.02 -17.91 -19.18
C ALA A 159 -2.60 -18.87 -20.24
N GLY A 160 -3.86 -19.28 -20.10
CA GLY A 160 -4.53 -20.15 -21.08
C GLY A 160 -4.97 -19.44 -22.37
N ALA A 161 -4.84 -18.12 -22.46
CA ALA A 161 -5.03 -17.35 -23.69
C ALA A 161 -3.72 -17.20 -24.46
N GLU A 162 -2.58 -17.02 -23.77
CA GLU A 162 -1.25 -16.95 -24.38
C GLU A 162 -0.85 -18.29 -25.03
N GLU A 163 -1.11 -19.43 -24.38
CA GLU A 163 -0.80 -20.76 -24.92
C GLU A 163 -1.60 -21.16 -26.18
N ARG A 164 -2.68 -20.45 -26.51
CA ARG A 164 -3.49 -20.70 -27.73
C ARG A 164 -3.12 -19.80 -28.91
N GLY A 165 -2.20 -18.85 -28.73
CA GLY A 165 -1.77 -17.90 -29.76
C GLY A 165 -0.54 -18.34 -30.56
N GLU A 166 0.15 -19.42 -30.17
CA GLU A 166 1.46 -19.80 -30.75
C GLU A 166 1.40 -20.82 -31.92
N ASP A 167 0.23 -21.37 -32.26
CA ASP A 167 0.08 -22.38 -33.33
C ASP A 167 -0.32 -21.80 -34.70
N GLY A 168 -0.09 -20.50 -34.95
CA GLY A 168 -0.66 -19.79 -36.09
C GLY A 168 0.28 -18.82 -36.83
N GLU A 169 1.49 -19.25 -37.18
CA GLU A 169 2.30 -18.65 -38.27
C GLU A 169 2.83 -19.71 -39.24
#